data_AF-A0A9W9IGU3-F1
#
_entry.id   AF-A0A9W9IGU3-F1
#
_cell.length_a   1.000
_cell.length_b   1.000
_cell.length_c   1.000
_cell.angle_alpha   90.00
_cell.angle_beta   90.00
_cell.angle_gamma   90.00
#
_symmetry.space_group_name_H-M   'P 1'
#
loop_
_entity.id
_entity.type
_entity.pdbx_description
1 polymer ?
#
loop_
_entity_poly.entity_id
_entity_poly.type
_entity_poly.pdbx_seq_one_letter_code
_entity_poly.pdbx_strand_id
1 'polypeptide(L)'
;MDISSALDILRTATDESLRSHSAQTILTLRNVGERLKASLLPDTVDGPEVSTPPFSDSVISTAASPSSLVEDDSSTSMESISREPHSRDDCTTRTPVAPKRHLVSSGTTALITAPQESMPLRGKSRKAPVDVVSSLVSAMQKSTVSSIWHTSRSDIKSIISRKRAQHDRRLEDIRRVEGDPKSSDEAKLLRLLGIRSYALEFTTETKSDTSKSRVDELVAYVQSISGGNDKPNDHASQFKGRSVAVSNFVEHRQSNPHMALANRAIHNGIKHLVFEKVLQDKLRALDLPDMCEVVSAILGLSINHFRSLPYKRIPELVDALLSDGMQISLKRDDESENEEKHVLDIIRSMNPWFTQLQVDYDSEHSTLSKLLGIF
;
A
#
# COMPACT_ATOMS: atom_id res chain seq x y z
N MET A 1 -8.07 -15.07 -40.83
CA MET A 1 -7.84 -13.64 -40.55
C MET A 1 -6.46 -13.57 -39.93
N ASP A 2 -5.52 -12.84 -40.54
CA ASP A 2 -4.14 -12.72 -40.06
C ASP A 2 -4.12 -11.86 -38.78
N ILE A 3 -3.43 -12.31 -37.73
CA ILE A 3 -3.30 -11.58 -36.46
C ILE A 3 -2.73 -10.17 -36.70
N SER A 4 -1.83 -10.05 -37.68
CA SER A 4 -1.22 -8.78 -38.08
C SER A 4 -2.27 -7.81 -38.60
N SER A 5 -3.22 -8.29 -39.41
CA SER A 5 -4.31 -7.48 -39.95
C SER A 5 -5.32 -7.06 -38.88
N ALA A 6 -5.58 -7.93 -37.88
CA ALA A 6 -6.46 -7.58 -36.77
C ALA A 6 -5.84 -6.50 -35.86
N LEU A 7 -4.52 -6.55 -35.63
CA LEU A 7 -3.82 -5.53 -34.84
C LEU A 7 -3.75 -4.18 -35.55
N ASP A 8 -3.58 -4.15 -36.87
CA ASP A 8 -3.62 -2.90 -37.64
C ASP A 8 -5.02 -2.26 -37.64
N ILE A 9 -6.08 -3.06 -37.70
CA ILE A 9 -7.46 -2.58 -37.57
C ILE A 9 -7.69 -2.00 -36.17
N LEU A 10 -7.22 -2.67 -35.12
CA LEU A 10 -7.34 -2.16 -33.74
C LEU A 10 -6.53 -0.89 -33.52
N ARG A 11 -5.36 -0.77 -34.17
CA ARG A 11 -4.50 0.41 -34.08
C ARG A 11 -5.06 1.62 -34.82
N THR A 12 -5.83 1.40 -35.88
CA THR A 12 -6.41 2.46 -36.73
C THR A 12 -7.87 2.79 -36.40
N ALA A 13 -8.52 1.98 -35.57
CA ALA A 13 -9.89 2.21 -35.12
C ALA A 13 -9.97 3.47 -34.23
N THR A 14 -11.05 4.23 -34.40
CA THR A 14 -11.35 5.37 -33.53
C THR A 14 -11.80 4.91 -32.15
N ASP A 15 -11.56 5.73 -31.12
CA ASP A 15 -11.99 5.44 -29.74
C ASP A 15 -13.49 5.15 -29.64
N GLU A 16 -14.30 5.81 -30.47
CA GLU A 16 -15.75 5.58 -30.55
C GLU A 16 -16.09 4.19 -31.10
N SER A 17 -15.38 3.75 -32.15
CA SER A 17 -15.53 2.40 -32.70
C SER A 17 -15.11 1.32 -31.70
N LEU A 18 -14.02 1.55 -30.97
CA LEU A 18 -13.54 0.63 -29.93
C LEU A 18 -14.50 0.52 -28.75
N ARG A 19 -15.06 1.66 -28.30
CA ARG A 19 -16.08 1.69 -27.24
C ARG A 19 -17.37 1.00 -27.68
N SER A 20 -17.82 1.24 -28.90
CA SER A 20 -19.01 0.59 -29.47
C SER A 20 -18.83 -0.94 -29.54
N HIS A 21 -17.68 -1.40 -30.05
CA HIS A 21 -17.35 -2.82 -30.11
C HIS A 21 -17.25 -3.45 -28.71
N SER A 22 -16.66 -2.74 -27.74
CA SER A 22 -16.58 -3.19 -26.34
C SER A 22 -17.98 -3.35 -25.73
N ALA A 23 -18.87 -2.36 -25.92
CA ALA A 23 -20.25 -2.42 -25.44
C ALA A 23 -21.02 -3.59 -26.07
N GLN A 24 -20.86 -3.81 -27.38
CA GLN A 24 -21.48 -4.93 -28.09
C GLN A 24 -20.96 -6.30 -27.60
N THR A 25 -19.67 -6.40 -27.33
CA THR A 25 -19.05 -7.61 -26.78
C THR A 25 -19.61 -7.93 -25.39
N ILE A 26 -19.72 -6.93 -24.52
CA ILE A 26 -20.28 -7.09 -23.17
C ILE A 26 -21.74 -7.56 -23.24
N LEU A 27 -22.56 -6.96 -24.11
CA LEU A 27 -23.95 -7.37 -24.30
C LEU A 27 -24.07 -8.82 -24.80
N THR A 28 -23.21 -9.20 -25.74
CA THR A 28 -23.17 -10.56 -26.28
C THR A 28 -22.80 -11.58 -25.20
N LEU A 29 -21.77 -11.28 -24.39
CA LEU A 29 -21.36 -12.14 -23.27
C LEU A 29 -22.45 -12.27 -22.21
N ARG A 30 -23.18 -11.18 -21.91
CA ARG A 30 -24.32 -11.22 -20.99
C ARG A 30 -25.43 -12.13 -21.51
N ASN A 31 -25.79 -12.02 -22.78
CA ASN A 31 -26.81 -12.86 -23.42
C ASN A 31 -26.40 -14.34 -23.42
N VAL A 32 -25.14 -14.65 -23.74
CA VAL A 32 -24.60 -16.02 -23.63
C VAL A 32 -24.69 -16.53 -22.20
N GLY A 33 -24.34 -15.70 -21.21
CA GLY A 33 -24.45 -16.04 -19.79
C GLY A 33 -25.89 -16.36 -19.35
N GLU A 34 -26.87 -15.58 -19.80
CA GLU A 34 -28.29 -15.83 -19.52
C GLU A 34 -28.79 -17.13 -20.15
N ARG A 35 -28.41 -17.40 -21.40
CA ARG A 35 -28.76 -18.66 -22.09
C ARG A 35 -28.13 -19.88 -21.42
N LEU A 36 -26.88 -19.76 -20.97
CA LEU A 36 -26.21 -20.82 -20.22
C LEU A 36 -26.89 -21.03 -18.86
N LYS A 37 -27.31 -19.97 -18.17
CA LYS A 37 -28.03 -20.07 -16.91
C LYS A 37 -29.38 -20.78 -17.07
N ALA A 38 -30.13 -20.45 -18.13
CA ALA A 38 -31.38 -21.12 -18.47
C ALA A 38 -31.18 -22.58 -18.92
N SER A 39 -30.04 -22.91 -19.54
CA SER A 39 -29.73 -24.29 -19.97
C SER A 39 -29.22 -25.18 -18.83
N LEU A 40 -28.61 -24.60 -17.79
CA LEU A 40 -27.99 -25.34 -16.68
C LEU A 40 -28.93 -25.51 -15.47
N LEU A 41 -30.00 -24.71 -15.40
CA LEU A 41 -31.07 -24.87 -14.43
C LEU A 41 -32.33 -25.31 -15.18
N PRO A 42 -32.52 -26.62 -15.41
CA PRO A 42 -33.83 -27.09 -15.86
C PRO A 42 -34.83 -26.78 -14.75
N ASP A 43 -35.83 -25.95 -15.06
CA ASP A 43 -37.03 -25.83 -14.25
C ASP A 43 -37.65 -27.22 -14.13
N THR A 44 -37.42 -27.88 -13.00
CA THR A 44 -38.11 -29.12 -12.64
C THR A 44 -39.55 -28.78 -12.33
N VAL A 45 -40.42 -28.91 -13.33
CA VAL A 45 -41.84 -29.16 -13.13
C VAL A 45 -42.25 -30.26 -14.10
N ASP A 46 -42.46 -31.46 -13.56
CA ASP A 46 -43.59 -32.31 -13.91
C ASP A 46 -43.68 -33.52 -12.97
N GLY A 47 -44.81 -33.59 -12.25
CA GLY A 47 -45.22 -34.71 -11.41
C GLY A 47 -46.74 -34.60 -11.15
N PRO A 48 -47.58 -35.54 -11.62
CA PRO A 48 -49.03 -35.35 -11.72
C PRO A 48 -49.85 -36.00 -10.58
N GLU A 49 -51.09 -35.49 -10.47
CA GLU A 49 -52.34 -36.12 -10.00
C GLU A 49 -52.46 -36.71 -8.58
N VAL A 50 -53.24 -36.03 -7.71
CA VAL A 50 -54.32 -36.67 -6.93
C VAL A 50 -55.52 -35.71 -6.83
N SER A 51 -56.70 -36.24 -7.15
CA SER A 51 -58.01 -35.59 -7.26
C SER A 51 -58.67 -35.13 -5.94
N THR A 52 -59.35 -33.99 -6.07
CA THR A 52 -60.38 -33.24 -5.28
C THR A 52 -61.58 -34.01 -4.66
N PRO A 53 -62.59 -33.38 -3.97
CA PRO A 53 -62.70 -32.23 -3.00
C PRO A 53 -63.76 -32.55 -1.86
N PRO A 54 -64.59 -31.67 -1.19
CA PRO A 54 -64.77 -30.18 -1.23
C PRO A 54 -65.07 -29.43 0.11
N PHE A 55 -65.27 -28.09 -0.03
CA PHE A 55 -65.92 -27.07 0.85
C PHE A 55 -65.02 -26.40 1.93
N SER A 56 -64.98 -25.07 2.17
CA SER A 56 -65.81 -23.91 1.79
C SER A 56 -65.04 -22.57 1.86
N ASP A 57 -65.51 -21.61 1.05
CA ASP A 57 -65.71 -20.15 1.24
C ASP A 57 -64.63 -19.15 1.69
N SER A 58 -64.64 -18.02 0.93
CA SER A 58 -64.39 -16.62 1.34
C SER A 58 -62.91 -16.20 1.43
N VAL A 59 -62.38 -15.11 0.88
CA VAL A 59 -62.86 -13.74 0.63
C VAL A 59 -61.91 -13.01 -0.38
N ILE A 60 -62.49 -12.36 -1.41
CA ILE A 60 -62.08 -11.12 -2.12
C ILE A 60 -60.74 -11.02 -2.91
N SER A 61 -60.90 -10.80 -4.23
CA SER A 61 -59.98 -10.24 -5.24
C SER A 61 -59.54 -8.78 -4.91
N THR A 62 -58.43 -8.20 -5.39
CA THR A 62 -58.14 -7.93 -6.81
C THR A 62 -56.77 -7.22 -6.95
N ALA A 63 -56.14 -7.48 -8.10
CA ALA A 63 -54.94 -6.95 -8.74
C ALA A 63 -54.50 -5.48 -8.49
N ALA A 64 -53.18 -5.25 -8.54
CA ALA A 64 -52.50 -4.57 -9.66
C ALA A 64 -50.98 -4.33 -9.37
N SER A 65 -50.12 -4.76 -10.30
CA SER A 65 -48.81 -4.11 -10.57
C SER A 65 -49.02 -3.04 -11.67
N PRO A 66 -48.03 -2.25 -12.17
CA PRO A 66 -46.67 -1.87 -11.73
C PRO A 66 -46.37 -0.34 -11.85
N SER A 67 -45.21 0.16 -11.37
CA SER A 67 -44.57 1.44 -11.83
C SER A 67 -43.14 1.50 -11.26
N SER A 68 -42.04 1.46 -12.04
CA SER A 68 -41.42 2.45 -12.94
C SER A 68 -40.73 3.63 -12.22
N LEU A 69 -39.43 3.83 -12.56
CA LEU A 69 -38.63 5.07 -12.57
C LEU A 69 -38.63 5.91 -11.28
N VAL A 70 -37.52 6.41 -10.74
CA VAL A 70 -36.49 7.34 -11.26
C VAL A 70 -35.53 7.51 -10.09
N GLU A 71 -34.20 7.52 -10.26
CA GLU A 71 -33.21 8.31 -9.48
C GLU A 71 -31.84 8.11 -10.15
N ASP A 72 -30.89 9.04 -10.28
CA ASP A 72 -30.86 10.50 -10.34
C ASP A 72 -29.40 10.80 -10.75
N ASP A 73 -29.17 11.45 -11.89
CA ASP A 73 -27.83 11.76 -12.41
C ASP A 73 -27.34 13.08 -11.79
N SER A 74 -26.50 12.99 -10.76
CA SER A 74 -25.85 14.18 -10.18
C SER A 74 -24.48 14.42 -10.81
N SER A 75 -24.47 15.40 -11.71
CA SER A 75 -23.32 15.95 -12.41
C SER A 75 -22.75 17.14 -11.63
N THR A 76 -21.47 17.08 -11.26
CA THR A 76 -20.73 18.23 -10.73
C THR A 76 -19.56 18.60 -11.61
N SER A 77 -19.83 19.61 -12.45
CA SER A 77 -19.01 20.76 -12.85
C SER A 77 -17.48 20.64 -12.77
N MET A 78 -16.85 20.69 -13.95
CA MET A 78 -15.44 21.00 -14.12
C MET A 78 -15.24 22.51 -14.20
N GLU A 79 -14.46 23.07 -13.28
CA GLU A 79 -14.01 24.45 -13.35
C GLU A 79 -12.56 24.50 -13.82
N SER A 80 -12.37 25.23 -14.91
CA SER A 80 -11.14 25.36 -15.69
C SER A 80 -10.19 26.35 -15.02
N ILE A 81 -8.92 25.98 -14.85
CA ILE A 81 -7.85 26.96 -14.62
C ILE A 81 -6.77 26.76 -15.67
N SER A 82 -6.77 27.72 -16.58
CA SER A 82 -5.74 28.01 -17.57
C SER A 82 -4.51 28.61 -16.88
N ARG A 83 -3.31 28.13 -17.22
CA ARG A 83 -2.07 28.96 -17.24
C ARG A 83 -1.00 28.34 -18.14
N GLU A 84 -0.50 29.22 -18.99
CA GLU A 84 0.37 29.09 -20.16
C GLU A 84 1.80 28.59 -19.92
N PRO A 85 2.52 28.27 -21.02
CA PRO A 85 3.87 27.70 -21.02
C PRO A 85 4.96 28.78 -20.97
N HIS A 86 6.08 28.47 -20.32
CA HIS A 86 7.32 29.21 -20.50
C HIS A 86 8.30 28.43 -21.36
N SER A 87 8.46 28.92 -22.59
CA SER A 87 9.63 28.78 -23.44
C SER A 87 10.86 29.36 -22.73
N ARG A 88 12.00 28.68 -22.89
CA ARG A 88 13.27 29.35 -23.23
C ARG A 88 14.32 28.35 -23.72
N ASP A 89 14.71 28.55 -24.97
CA ASP A 89 16.05 28.31 -25.50
C ASP A 89 17.11 28.88 -24.54
N ASP A 90 18.26 28.22 -24.38
CA ASP A 90 19.38 28.43 -25.31
C ASP A 90 20.64 27.68 -24.88
N CYS A 91 21.39 27.32 -25.91
CA CYS A 91 22.73 26.78 -25.92
C CYS A 91 23.73 27.74 -25.26
N THR A 92 24.79 27.26 -24.58
CA THR A 92 26.21 27.56 -24.89
C THR A 92 27.14 26.94 -23.83
N THR A 93 28.02 26.10 -24.36
CA THR A 93 29.39 25.71 -23.98
C THR A 93 30.07 26.49 -22.84
N ARG A 94 30.61 25.76 -21.86
CA ARG A 94 31.68 26.22 -20.97
C ARG A 94 32.74 25.13 -20.80
N THR A 95 33.94 25.39 -21.30
CA THR A 95 35.21 24.78 -20.87
C THR A 95 36.03 25.80 -20.08
N PRO A 96 36.93 25.34 -19.18
CA PRO A 96 37.39 26.11 -18.02
C PRO A 96 38.82 26.64 -18.20
N VAL A 97 39.11 27.79 -17.61
CA VAL A 97 40.49 28.20 -17.29
C VAL A 97 40.52 28.95 -15.95
N ALA A 98 41.13 28.32 -14.96
CA ALA A 98 41.70 28.96 -13.78
C ALA A 98 43.16 29.36 -14.09
N PRO A 99 43.98 29.88 -13.15
CA PRO A 99 43.73 30.70 -11.96
C PRO A 99 44.65 31.96 -11.96
N LYS A 100 44.52 32.87 -10.98
CA LYS A 100 45.70 33.59 -10.47
C LYS A 100 45.51 34.09 -9.03
N ARG A 101 46.54 33.78 -8.23
CA ARG A 101 46.76 34.09 -6.81
C ARG A 101 47.15 35.56 -6.62
N HIS A 102 46.86 36.12 -5.45
CA HIS A 102 47.65 37.05 -4.61
C HIS A 102 46.77 37.36 -3.38
N LEU A 103 46.98 36.87 -2.15
CA LEU A 103 48.04 37.07 -1.15
C LEU A 103 48.24 38.53 -0.72
N VAL A 104 48.37 38.73 0.61
CA VAL A 104 48.72 39.97 1.37
C VAL A 104 47.48 40.82 1.77
N SER A 105 47.24 41.31 2.99
CA SER A 105 47.88 41.24 4.33
C SER A 105 46.98 41.97 5.35
N SER A 106 47.15 41.60 6.62
CA SER A 106 46.97 42.30 7.91
C SER A 106 46.13 43.57 8.04
N GLY A 107 45.37 43.65 9.14
CA GLY A 107 44.90 44.92 9.69
C GLY A 107 43.95 44.78 10.87
N THR A 108 44.48 44.48 12.05
CA THR A 108 43.77 44.55 13.34
C THR A 108 43.61 46.00 13.76
N THR A 109 42.38 46.47 14.02
CA THR A 109 42.15 47.54 15.01
C THR A 109 40.73 47.47 15.56
N ALA A 110 40.65 47.34 16.89
CA ALA A 110 39.45 47.45 17.68
C ALA A 110 38.98 48.90 17.77
N LEU A 111 37.67 49.11 17.74
CA LEU A 111 37.05 50.31 18.30
C LEU A 111 35.69 49.95 18.90
N ILE A 112 35.61 50.20 20.20
CA ILE A 112 34.49 50.04 21.10
C ILE A 112 33.48 51.16 20.82
N THR A 113 32.21 50.84 20.65
CA THR A 113 31.11 51.81 20.88
C THR A 113 29.87 51.08 21.42
N ALA A 114 29.19 51.76 22.33
CA ALA A 114 28.30 51.32 23.40
C ALA A 114 26.93 50.72 22.96
N PRO A 115 26.10 50.22 23.90
CA PRO A 115 25.07 49.21 23.66
C PRO A 115 23.76 49.84 23.18
N GLN A 116 23.18 49.30 22.10
CA GLN A 116 21.77 49.51 21.80
C GLN A 116 20.95 48.33 22.30
N GLU A 117 20.06 48.66 23.25
CA GLU A 117 18.87 47.88 23.59
C GLU A 117 18.12 47.52 22.31
N SER A 118 18.24 46.26 21.90
CA SER A 118 17.39 45.69 20.87
C SER A 118 16.49 44.64 21.52
N MET A 119 15.20 44.94 21.37
CA MET A 119 14.01 44.13 21.66
C MET A 119 14.24 42.62 21.53
N PRO A 120 13.58 41.77 22.34
CA PRO A 120 13.71 40.33 22.22
C PRO A 120 13.10 39.90 20.89
N LEU A 121 13.97 39.66 19.90
CA LEU A 121 13.62 38.89 18.72
C LEU A 121 13.13 37.55 19.22
N ARG A 122 11.82 37.36 19.08
CA ARG A 122 11.05 36.15 19.34
C ARG A 122 11.73 35.00 18.60
N GLY A 123 12.69 34.36 19.29
CA GLY A 123 13.36 33.17 18.82
C GLY A 123 12.28 32.15 18.54
N LYS A 124 12.09 31.81 17.27
CA LYS A 124 11.42 30.57 16.90
C LYS A 124 12.21 29.48 17.61
N SER A 125 11.70 29.04 18.75
CA SER A 125 12.10 27.81 19.41
C SER A 125 12.12 26.75 18.32
N ARG A 126 13.34 26.42 17.86
CA ARG A 126 13.57 25.24 17.04
C ARG A 126 13.20 24.10 17.96
N LYS A 127 11.96 23.61 17.83
CA LYS A 127 11.54 22.36 18.46
C LYS A 127 12.65 21.35 18.16
N ALA A 128 13.21 20.77 19.22
CA ALA A 128 14.24 19.74 19.08
C ALA A 128 13.76 18.69 18.07
N PRO A 129 14.68 18.08 17.28
CA PRO A 129 14.29 17.02 16.35
C PRO A 129 13.52 15.95 17.12
N VAL A 130 12.24 15.78 16.80
CA VAL A 130 11.42 14.74 17.43
C VAL A 130 12.06 13.42 17.06
N ASP A 131 12.38 12.61 18.06
CA ASP A 131 12.96 11.30 17.83
C ASP A 131 11.95 10.39 17.11
N VAL A 132 12.22 10.09 15.84
CA VAL A 132 11.32 9.34 14.95
C VAL A 132 10.95 7.96 15.52
N VAL A 133 11.87 7.29 16.22
CA VAL A 133 11.62 5.98 16.84
C VAL A 133 10.63 6.14 17.99
N SER A 134 10.89 7.06 18.93
CA SER A 134 9.95 7.34 20.04
C SER A 134 8.55 7.76 19.57
N SER A 135 8.47 8.55 18.49
CA SER A 135 7.20 8.97 17.90
C SER A 135 6.43 7.80 17.28
N LEU A 136 7.13 6.86 16.65
CA LEU A 136 6.53 5.68 16.05
C LEU A 136 6.03 4.71 17.13
N VAL A 137 6.84 4.45 18.16
CA VAL A 137 6.43 3.65 19.33
C VAL A 137 5.21 4.27 20.02
N SER A 138 5.23 5.58 20.22
CA SER A 138 4.08 6.32 20.81
C SER A 138 2.81 6.19 19.95
N ALA A 139 2.93 6.26 18.62
CA ALA A 139 1.79 6.08 17.72
C ALA A 139 1.25 4.65 17.80
N MET A 140 2.13 3.66 17.88
CA MET A 140 1.76 2.26 18.04
C MET A 140 0.98 2.02 19.33
N GLN A 141 1.47 2.55 20.46
CA GLN A 141 0.84 2.41 21.78
C GLN A 141 -0.52 3.09 21.88
N LYS A 142 -0.68 4.29 21.30
CA LYS A 142 -1.86 5.13 21.54
C LYS A 142 -3.11 4.71 20.77
N SER A 143 -2.95 4.21 19.56
CA SER A 143 -4.11 3.95 18.69
C SER A 143 -3.96 2.70 17.86
N THR A 144 -2.75 2.40 17.39
CA THR A 144 -2.59 1.45 16.30
C THR A 144 -2.79 0.00 16.72
N VAL A 145 -2.28 -0.38 17.89
CA VAL A 145 -2.49 -1.75 18.41
C VAL A 145 -3.96 -1.98 18.76
N SER A 146 -4.63 -1.02 19.39
CA SER A 146 -6.07 -1.12 19.69
C SER A 146 -6.91 -1.23 18.42
N SER A 147 -6.63 -0.42 17.40
CA SER A 147 -7.29 -0.51 16.09
C SER A 147 -7.15 -1.90 15.45
N ILE A 148 -5.93 -2.43 15.43
CA ILE A 148 -5.65 -3.77 14.90
C ILE A 148 -6.32 -4.86 15.73
N TRP A 149 -6.33 -4.71 17.05
CA TRP A 149 -7.02 -5.62 17.96
C TRP A 149 -8.50 -5.73 17.64
N HIS A 150 -9.20 -4.61 17.48
CA HIS A 150 -10.61 -4.61 17.08
C HIS A 150 -10.81 -5.16 15.66
N THR A 151 -9.94 -4.79 14.71
CA THR A 151 -10.01 -5.29 13.33
C THR A 151 -9.83 -6.81 13.26
N SER A 152 -8.99 -7.38 14.14
CA SER A 152 -8.73 -8.83 14.19
C SER A 152 -9.94 -9.66 14.63
N ARG A 153 -10.99 -9.02 15.15
CA ARG A 153 -12.28 -9.66 15.48
C ARG A 153 -13.24 -9.72 14.31
N SER A 154 -12.97 -8.99 13.23
CA SER A 154 -13.75 -9.07 12.01
C SER A 154 -13.46 -10.35 11.24
N ASP A 155 -14.46 -10.82 10.49
CA ASP A 155 -14.28 -11.94 9.56
C ASP A 155 -13.30 -11.57 8.44
N ILE A 156 -12.33 -12.44 8.18
CA ILE A 156 -11.30 -12.20 7.15
C ILE A 156 -11.95 -12.00 5.78
N LYS A 157 -12.99 -12.79 5.49
CA LYS A 157 -13.68 -12.67 4.21
C LYS A 157 -14.39 -11.34 4.11
N SER A 158 -14.99 -10.79 5.15
CA SER A 158 -15.63 -9.47 5.06
C SER A 158 -14.63 -8.33 4.79
N ILE A 159 -13.39 -8.45 5.28
CA ILE A 159 -12.31 -7.49 4.99
C ILE A 159 -11.85 -7.61 3.53
N ILE A 160 -11.61 -8.84 3.06
CA ILE A 160 -11.06 -9.11 1.72
C ILE A 160 -12.14 -9.03 0.63
N SER A 161 -13.40 -9.35 0.92
CA SER A 161 -14.47 -9.44 -0.10
C SER A 161 -14.89 -8.07 -0.61
N ARG A 162 -14.12 -7.57 -1.59
CA ARG A 162 -14.46 -6.39 -2.37
C ARG A 162 -14.45 -6.75 -3.86
N LYS A 163 -15.29 -6.04 -4.64
CA LYS A 163 -15.50 -6.30 -6.06
C LYS A 163 -14.16 -6.45 -6.80
N ARG A 164 -14.13 -7.45 -7.71
CA ARG A 164 -12.99 -7.73 -8.60
C ARG A 164 -12.54 -6.44 -9.30
N ALA A 165 -11.27 -6.07 -9.09
CA ALA A 165 -10.64 -5.00 -9.83
C ALA A 165 -10.34 -5.48 -11.26
N GLN A 166 -10.48 -4.58 -12.24
CA GLN A 166 -10.03 -4.82 -13.62
C GLN A 166 -8.50 -4.77 -13.76
N HIS A 167 -7.80 -4.25 -12.74
CA HIS A 167 -6.37 -4.04 -12.69
C HIS A 167 -5.77 -4.79 -11.49
N ASP A 168 -4.44 -4.73 -11.31
CA ASP A 168 -3.79 -5.28 -10.12
C ASP A 168 -4.41 -4.71 -8.84
N ARG A 169 -5.17 -5.56 -8.15
CA ARG A 169 -5.91 -5.20 -6.95
C ARG A 169 -5.00 -4.62 -5.86
N ARG A 170 -3.74 -5.07 -5.74
CA ARG A 170 -2.81 -4.56 -4.74
C ARG A 170 -2.59 -3.07 -4.93
N LEU A 171 -2.39 -2.63 -6.17
CA LEU A 171 -2.23 -1.20 -6.47
C LEU A 171 -3.51 -0.40 -6.22
N GLU A 172 -4.66 -1.01 -6.42
CA GLU A 172 -5.93 -0.35 -6.13
C GLU A 172 -6.15 -0.17 -4.62
N ASP A 173 -5.87 -1.20 -3.81
CA ASP A 173 -5.95 -1.14 -2.35
C ASP A 173 -4.95 -0.10 -1.79
N ILE A 174 -3.80 0.08 -2.43
CA ILE A 174 -2.85 1.15 -2.10
C ILE A 174 -3.42 2.53 -2.44
N ARG A 175 -3.91 2.69 -3.67
CA ARG A 175 -4.41 3.96 -4.21
C ARG A 175 -5.55 4.53 -3.37
N ARG A 176 -6.48 3.67 -2.91
CA ARG A 176 -7.67 4.09 -2.15
C ARG A 176 -7.34 4.80 -0.84
N VAL A 177 -6.19 4.48 -0.26
CA VAL A 177 -5.75 5.03 1.03
C VAL A 177 -4.73 6.15 0.84
N GLU A 178 -4.09 6.22 -0.32
CA GLU A 178 -3.06 7.23 -0.56
C GLU A 178 -3.67 8.63 -0.72
N GLY A 179 -3.30 9.53 0.20
CA GLY A 179 -3.84 10.89 0.24
C GLY A 179 -5.06 11.06 1.14
N ASP A 180 -5.65 9.97 1.64
CA ASP A 180 -6.78 10.03 2.57
C ASP A 180 -6.32 9.68 4.01
N PRO A 181 -6.18 10.67 4.92
CA PRO A 181 -5.85 10.40 6.32
C PRO A 181 -7.02 9.76 7.10
N LYS A 182 -8.26 9.80 6.59
CA LYS A 182 -9.46 9.32 7.26
C LYS A 182 -9.89 7.92 6.81
N SER A 183 -9.11 7.26 5.96
CA SER A 183 -9.36 5.89 5.52
C SER A 183 -9.55 4.95 6.72
N SER A 184 -10.46 3.98 6.61
CA SER A 184 -10.67 2.98 7.67
C SER A 184 -9.42 2.14 7.93
N ASP A 185 -9.32 1.56 9.12
CA ASP A 185 -8.15 0.74 9.49
C ASP A 185 -8.09 -0.55 8.67
N GLU A 186 -9.23 -1.12 8.28
CA GLU A 186 -9.31 -2.21 7.29
C GLU A 186 -8.69 -1.81 5.95
N ALA A 187 -9.01 -0.61 5.43
CA ALA A 187 -8.44 -0.16 4.17
C ALA A 187 -6.93 0.07 4.28
N LYS A 188 -6.46 0.66 5.39
CA LYS A 188 -5.03 0.82 5.67
C LYS A 188 -4.32 -0.53 5.78
N LEU A 189 -4.98 -1.55 6.32
CA LEU A 189 -4.48 -2.91 6.42
C LEU A 189 -4.36 -3.55 5.03
N LEU A 190 -5.41 -3.47 4.20
CA LEU A 190 -5.35 -3.94 2.80
C LEU A 190 -4.24 -3.25 2.00
N ARG A 191 -4.05 -1.92 2.19
CA ARG A 191 -2.90 -1.20 1.60
C ARG A 191 -1.58 -1.83 1.99
N LEU A 192 -1.39 -2.20 3.27
CA LEU A 192 -0.15 -2.84 3.71
C LEU A 192 0.03 -4.19 3.03
N LEU A 193 -1.00 -5.04 3.06
CA LEU A 193 -0.95 -6.37 2.43
C LEU A 193 -0.59 -6.23 0.94
N GLY A 194 -1.18 -5.25 0.25
CA GLY A 194 -0.84 -4.90 -1.13
C GLY A 194 0.62 -4.48 -1.30
N ILE A 195 1.13 -3.56 -0.48
CA ILE A 195 2.53 -3.11 -0.52
C ILE A 195 3.49 -4.27 -0.29
N ARG A 196 3.21 -5.11 0.70
CA ARG A 196 4.05 -6.25 1.09
C ARG A 196 4.06 -7.31 -0.01
N SER A 197 2.88 -7.74 -0.47
CA SER A 197 2.70 -8.72 -1.54
C SER A 197 3.38 -8.27 -2.84
N TYR A 198 3.24 -6.99 -3.20
CA TYR A 198 3.85 -6.45 -4.41
C TYR A 198 5.38 -6.39 -4.34
N ALA A 199 5.93 -6.03 -3.17
CA ALA A 199 7.38 -6.08 -2.97
C ALA A 199 7.92 -7.51 -2.92
N LEU A 200 7.18 -8.47 -2.34
CA LEU A 200 7.57 -9.87 -2.34
C LEU A 200 7.71 -10.39 -3.77
N GLU A 201 6.71 -10.16 -4.63
CA GLU A 201 6.76 -10.56 -6.04
C GLU A 201 7.99 -9.96 -6.76
N PHE A 202 8.21 -8.65 -6.61
CA PHE A 202 9.39 -7.98 -7.15
C PHE A 202 10.70 -8.65 -6.67
N THR A 203 10.82 -8.94 -5.37
CA THR A 203 12.03 -9.55 -4.81
C THR A 203 12.23 -10.99 -5.24
N THR A 204 11.15 -11.74 -5.50
CA THR A 204 11.25 -13.12 -6.01
C THR A 204 11.67 -13.16 -7.46
N GLU A 205 11.13 -12.26 -8.30
CA GLU A 205 11.43 -12.21 -9.73
C GLU A 205 12.86 -11.72 -9.99
N THR A 206 13.31 -10.71 -9.24
CA THR A 206 14.68 -10.17 -9.38
C THR A 206 15.77 -11.06 -8.78
N LYS A 207 15.39 -12.11 -8.05
CA LYS A 207 16.34 -13.07 -7.44
C LYS A 207 16.95 -14.04 -8.47
N SER A 208 16.37 -14.17 -9.67
CA SER A 208 16.92 -15.08 -10.68
C SER A 208 18.28 -14.63 -11.25
N ASP A 209 18.59 -13.33 -11.20
CA ASP A 209 19.80 -12.77 -11.84
C ASP A 209 20.95 -12.51 -10.86
N THR A 210 20.68 -12.54 -9.54
CA THR A 210 21.67 -12.26 -8.50
C THR A 210 21.48 -13.20 -7.31
N SER A 211 22.56 -13.73 -6.75
CA SER A 211 22.50 -14.67 -5.61
C SER A 211 21.92 -14.06 -4.32
N LYS A 212 21.69 -12.74 -4.27
CA LYS A 212 21.14 -12.00 -3.12
C LYS A 212 20.03 -11.08 -3.57
N SER A 213 18.88 -11.15 -2.91
CA SER A 213 17.76 -10.23 -3.19
C SER A 213 18.08 -8.82 -2.70
N ARG A 214 17.34 -7.83 -3.22
CA ARG A 214 17.43 -6.43 -2.75
C ARG A 214 17.24 -6.28 -1.24
N VAL A 215 16.35 -7.08 -0.66
CA VAL A 215 16.10 -7.12 0.78
C VAL A 215 17.33 -7.64 1.52
N ASP A 216 17.97 -8.70 1.03
CA ASP A 216 19.17 -9.28 1.65
C ASP A 216 20.34 -8.29 1.71
N GLU A 217 20.55 -7.54 0.63
CA GLU A 217 21.58 -6.50 0.59
C GLU A 217 21.33 -5.39 1.62
N LEU A 218 20.07 -4.97 1.76
CA LEU A 218 19.69 -3.92 2.70
C LEU A 218 19.75 -4.41 4.15
N VAL A 219 19.38 -5.66 4.42
CA VAL A 219 19.55 -6.29 5.74
C VAL A 219 21.03 -6.34 6.11
N ALA A 220 21.90 -6.79 5.20
CA ALA A 220 23.34 -6.80 5.43
C ALA A 220 23.91 -5.40 5.71
N TYR A 221 23.43 -4.38 4.98
CA TYR A 221 23.77 -2.98 5.24
C TYR A 221 23.30 -2.49 6.61
N VAL A 222 22.08 -2.82 7.01
CA VAL A 222 21.55 -2.44 8.33
C VAL A 222 22.35 -3.10 9.45
N GLN A 223 22.69 -4.39 9.30
CA GLN A 223 23.48 -5.15 10.26
C GLN A 223 24.93 -4.66 10.35
N SER A 224 25.55 -4.27 9.24
CA SER A 224 26.94 -3.77 9.25
C SER A 224 27.08 -2.45 10.00
N ILE A 225 26.07 -1.58 9.91
CA ILE A 225 26.02 -0.31 10.66
C ILE A 225 25.86 -0.57 12.17
N SER A 226 24.96 -1.47 12.56
CA SER A 226 24.75 -1.80 13.98
C SER A 226 25.98 -2.45 14.63
N GLY A 227 26.79 -3.18 13.85
CA GLY A 227 27.99 -3.86 14.34
C GLY A 227 29.21 -2.96 14.55
N GLY A 228 29.12 -1.65 14.30
CA GLY A 228 30.25 -0.71 14.45
C GLY A 228 31.37 -0.87 13.41
N ASN A 229 31.14 -1.65 12.34
CA ASN A 229 32.10 -1.77 11.23
C ASN A 229 31.94 -0.57 10.28
N ASP A 230 32.64 0.51 10.62
CA ASP A 230 32.69 1.75 9.85
C ASP A 230 33.37 1.57 8.49
N LYS A 231 32.58 1.53 7.40
CA LYS A 231 32.78 2.35 6.19
C LYS A 231 31.44 2.59 5.46
N PRO A 232 30.67 3.63 5.83
CA PRO A 232 29.39 3.94 5.19
C PRO A 232 29.48 4.53 3.77
N ASN A 233 30.69 4.85 3.28
CA ASN A 233 30.86 5.66 2.06
C ASN A 233 30.69 4.91 0.72
N ASP A 234 30.79 3.57 0.68
CA ASP A 234 30.67 2.81 -0.58
C ASP A 234 29.27 2.27 -0.89
N HIS A 235 28.32 2.36 0.05
CA HIS A 235 26.97 1.81 -0.18
C HIS A 235 26.03 2.79 -0.89
N ALA A 236 26.22 4.11 -0.72
CA ALA A 236 25.36 5.12 -1.37
C ALA A 236 25.45 5.08 -2.91
N SER A 237 26.62 4.74 -3.46
CA SER A 237 26.83 4.55 -4.90
C SER A 237 26.26 3.22 -5.41
N GLN A 238 26.24 2.17 -4.59
CA GLN A 238 25.66 0.86 -4.94
C GLN A 238 24.14 0.90 -5.17
N PHE A 239 23.44 1.87 -4.57
CA PHE A 239 21.98 1.95 -4.67
C PHE A 239 21.44 2.78 -5.87
N LYS A 240 22.31 3.50 -6.60
CA LYS A 240 21.90 4.43 -7.67
C LYS A 240 21.28 3.75 -8.91
N GLY A 241 21.74 2.55 -9.28
CA GLY A 241 21.19 1.77 -10.41
C GLY A 241 19.92 0.97 -10.08
N ARG A 242 19.54 0.88 -8.80
CA ARG A 242 18.50 -0.05 -8.32
C ARG A 242 17.08 0.52 -8.45
N SER A 243 16.95 1.85 -8.54
CA SER A 243 15.69 2.49 -8.92
C SER A 243 15.29 2.16 -10.37
N VAL A 244 16.26 1.84 -11.23
CA VAL A 244 16.01 1.43 -12.62
C VAL A 244 15.42 0.02 -12.66
N ALA A 245 15.94 -0.93 -11.87
CA ALA A 245 15.38 -2.28 -11.80
C ALA A 245 13.91 -2.30 -11.34
N VAL A 246 13.56 -1.48 -10.34
CA VAL A 246 12.16 -1.31 -9.91
C VAL A 246 11.32 -0.72 -11.04
N SER A 247 11.81 0.33 -11.71
CA SER A 247 11.07 0.97 -12.82
C SER A 247 10.86 0.01 -13.98
N ASN A 248 11.89 -0.75 -14.37
CA ASN A 248 11.80 -1.77 -15.40
C ASN A 248 10.77 -2.84 -15.04
N PHE A 249 10.79 -3.37 -13.82
CA PHE A 249 9.80 -4.36 -13.38
C PHE A 249 8.36 -3.85 -13.51
N VAL A 250 8.13 -2.59 -13.11
CA VAL A 250 6.80 -1.98 -13.22
C VAL A 250 6.41 -1.75 -14.69
N GLU A 251 7.33 -1.25 -15.53
CA GLU A 251 7.10 -1.01 -16.96
C GLU A 251 6.77 -2.30 -17.73
N HIS A 252 7.44 -3.43 -17.41
CA HIS A 252 7.20 -4.71 -18.08
C HIS A 252 5.84 -5.32 -17.78
N ARG A 253 5.29 -5.08 -16.57
CA ARG A 253 4.03 -5.69 -16.15
C ARG A 253 2.80 -4.86 -16.45
N GLN A 254 2.98 -3.57 -16.69
CA GLN A 254 1.90 -2.61 -16.64
C GLN A 254 2.15 -1.46 -17.61
N SER A 255 1.39 -1.39 -18.71
CA SER A 255 1.19 -0.14 -19.45
C SER A 255 0.20 0.75 -18.68
N ASN A 256 0.57 1.11 -17.45
CA ASN A 256 -0.37 1.66 -16.47
C ASN A 256 -0.02 3.13 -16.17
N PRO A 257 -0.99 4.06 -16.15
CA PRO A 257 -0.78 5.48 -15.81
C PRO A 257 -0.23 5.75 -14.38
N HIS A 258 0.02 4.71 -13.59
CA HIS A 258 0.36 4.80 -12.16
C HIS A 258 1.76 4.26 -11.82
N MET A 259 2.73 4.39 -12.73
CA MET A 259 4.13 3.99 -12.52
C MET A 259 4.72 4.53 -11.20
N ALA A 260 4.47 5.81 -10.89
CA ALA A 260 4.97 6.44 -9.68
C ALA A 260 4.39 5.85 -8.38
N LEU A 261 3.14 5.36 -8.44
CA LEU A 261 2.48 4.69 -7.32
C LEU A 261 3.10 3.31 -7.10
N ALA A 262 3.23 2.52 -8.17
CA ALA A 262 3.80 1.18 -8.14
C ALA A 262 5.26 1.19 -7.68
N ASN A 263 6.08 2.10 -8.20
CA ASN A 263 7.46 2.29 -7.74
C ASN A 263 7.51 2.58 -6.24
N ARG A 264 6.67 3.51 -5.76
CA ARG A 264 6.60 3.86 -4.33
C ARG A 264 6.13 2.69 -3.46
N ALA A 265 5.17 1.91 -3.95
CA ALA A 265 4.69 0.71 -3.29
C ALA A 265 5.84 -0.30 -3.10
N ILE A 266 6.61 -0.60 -4.16
CA ILE A 266 7.74 -1.52 -4.08
C ILE A 266 8.79 -1.03 -3.09
N HIS A 267 9.18 0.25 -3.14
CA HIS A 267 10.17 0.79 -2.21
C HIS A 267 9.71 0.71 -0.74
N ASN A 268 8.44 1.04 -0.47
CA ASN A 268 7.86 0.92 0.86
C ASN A 268 7.80 -0.54 1.31
N GLY A 269 7.42 -1.46 0.42
CA GLY A 269 7.33 -2.88 0.73
C GLY A 269 8.69 -3.51 0.98
N ILE A 270 9.72 -3.17 0.19
CA ILE A 270 11.11 -3.57 0.45
C ILE A 270 11.54 -3.13 1.85
N LYS A 271 11.18 -1.92 2.26
CA LYS A 271 11.48 -1.42 3.61
C LYS A 271 10.78 -2.22 4.71
N HIS A 272 9.51 -2.58 4.51
CA HIS A 272 8.79 -3.48 5.41
C HIS A 272 9.46 -4.86 5.49
N LEU A 273 9.84 -5.45 4.36
CA LEU A 273 10.52 -6.75 4.31
C LEU A 273 11.90 -6.72 4.99
N VAL A 274 12.65 -5.62 4.84
CA VAL A 274 13.92 -5.42 5.57
C VAL A 274 13.67 -5.35 7.07
N PHE A 275 12.66 -4.61 7.51
CA PHE A 275 12.27 -4.57 8.91
C PHE A 275 11.88 -5.97 9.42
N GLU A 276 11.04 -6.70 8.69
CA GLU A 276 10.61 -8.06 9.04
C GLU A 276 11.81 -8.99 9.22
N LYS A 277 12.78 -9.00 8.29
CA LYS A 277 13.98 -9.83 8.44
C LYS A 277 14.84 -9.47 9.66
N VAL A 278 15.05 -8.17 9.89
CA VAL A 278 15.83 -7.71 11.07
C VAL A 278 15.12 -8.09 12.37
N LEU A 279 13.80 -7.93 12.42
CA LEU A 279 12.99 -8.36 13.55
C LEU A 279 13.04 -9.88 13.74
N GLN A 280 12.90 -10.65 12.66
CA GLN A 280 12.93 -12.11 12.69
C GLN A 280 14.25 -12.65 13.23
N ASP A 281 15.37 -12.09 12.77
CA ASP A 281 16.70 -12.46 13.26
C ASP A 281 16.85 -12.15 14.76
N LYS A 282 16.30 -11.03 15.22
CA LYS A 282 16.33 -10.65 16.63
C LYS A 282 15.43 -11.54 17.50
N LEU A 283 14.21 -11.84 17.05
CA LEU A 283 13.29 -12.77 17.73
C LEU A 283 13.91 -14.16 17.85
N ARG A 284 14.53 -14.66 16.77
CA ARG A 284 15.24 -15.95 16.78
C ARG A 284 16.42 -15.95 17.75
N ALA A 285 17.18 -14.86 17.83
CA ALA A 285 18.29 -14.72 18.77
C ALA A 285 17.83 -14.69 20.24
N LEU A 286 16.60 -14.27 20.49
CA LEU A 286 15.97 -14.22 21.83
C LEU A 286 15.09 -15.45 22.13
N ASP A 287 15.06 -16.45 21.24
CA ASP A 287 14.19 -17.62 21.34
C ASP A 287 12.69 -17.27 21.50
N LEU A 288 12.26 -16.20 20.83
CA LEU A 288 10.87 -15.75 20.80
C LEU A 288 10.14 -16.26 19.55
N PRO A 289 8.82 -16.48 19.63
CA PRO A 289 8.02 -16.92 18.49
C PRO A 289 8.02 -15.87 17.38
N ASP A 290 7.88 -16.34 16.13
CA ASP A 290 7.78 -15.46 14.97
C ASP A 290 6.46 -14.67 15.01
N MET A 291 6.58 -13.34 15.02
CA MET A 291 5.46 -12.40 15.10
C MET A 291 5.64 -11.27 14.07
N CYS A 292 6.47 -11.50 13.05
CA CYS A 292 6.87 -10.45 12.11
C CYS A 292 5.69 -9.86 11.34
N GLU A 293 4.73 -10.70 10.94
CA GLU A 293 3.55 -10.29 10.16
C GLU A 293 2.68 -9.29 10.94
N VAL A 294 2.40 -9.57 12.21
CA VAL A 294 1.57 -8.69 13.06
C VAL A 294 2.30 -7.39 13.38
N VAL A 295 3.59 -7.46 13.71
CA VAL A 295 4.37 -6.24 13.97
C VAL A 295 4.44 -5.37 12.72
N SER A 296 4.64 -5.99 11.55
CA SER A 296 4.58 -5.31 10.25
C SER A 296 3.20 -4.71 9.98
N ALA A 297 2.12 -5.41 10.36
CA ALA A 297 0.75 -4.91 10.33
C ALA A 297 0.57 -3.61 11.12
N ILE A 298 1.03 -3.62 12.37
CA ILE A 298 0.97 -2.46 13.25
C ILE A 298 1.80 -1.30 12.70
N LEU A 299 2.97 -1.57 12.11
CA LEU A 299 3.75 -0.55 11.43
C LEU A 299 3.09 -0.01 10.16
N GLY A 300 2.38 -0.86 9.42
CA GLY A 300 1.68 -0.49 8.18
C GLY A 300 0.46 0.40 8.40
N LEU A 301 -0.19 0.33 9.56
CA LEU A 301 -1.16 1.35 9.95
C LEU A 301 -0.48 2.69 10.27
N SER A 302 0.74 2.65 10.80
CA SER A 302 1.59 3.82 11.08
C SER A 302 2.50 4.21 9.90
N ILE A 303 2.12 3.86 8.66
CA ILE A 303 3.04 3.89 7.50
C ILE A 303 3.69 5.24 7.26
N ASN A 304 3.00 6.35 7.55
CA ASN A 304 3.55 7.69 7.32
C ASN A 304 4.77 7.96 8.19
N HIS A 305 4.72 7.54 9.46
CA HIS A 305 5.85 7.61 10.37
C HIS A 305 6.94 6.62 9.94
N PHE A 306 6.55 5.37 9.63
CA PHE A 306 7.50 4.34 9.22
C PHE A 306 8.23 4.69 7.91
N ARG A 307 7.57 5.30 6.93
CA ARG A 307 8.16 5.78 5.66
C ARG A 307 9.34 6.73 5.89
N SER A 308 9.27 7.58 6.91
CA SER A 308 10.33 8.54 7.26
C SER A 308 11.53 7.93 7.99
N LEU A 309 11.40 6.72 8.56
CA LEU A 309 12.46 6.09 9.36
C LEU A 309 13.65 5.68 8.48
N PRO A 310 14.87 6.20 8.65
CA PRO A 310 16.00 5.76 7.83
C PRO A 310 16.36 4.30 8.15
N TYR A 311 16.82 3.53 7.15
CA TYR A 311 17.19 2.11 7.33
C TYR A 311 18.13 1.87 8.51
N LYS A 312 19.10 2.77 8.73
CA LYS A 312 20.06 2.70 9.85
C LYS A 312 19.43 2.70 11.24
N ARG A 313 18.18 3.17 11.39
CA ARG A 313 17.45 3.24 12.66
C ARG A 313 16.40 2.13 12.82
N ILE A 314 16.28 1.23 11.85
CA ILE A 314 15.44 0.03 11.98
C ILE A 314 15.83 -0.82 13.20
N PRO A 315 17.12 -1.06 13.50
CA PRO A 315 17.52 -1.83 14.67
C PRO A 315 17.07 -1.20 15.98
N GLU A 316 17.22 0.12 16.12
CA GLU A 316 16.73 0.86 17.30
C GLU A 316 15.22 0.71 17.50
N LEU A 317 14.45 0.71 16.40
CA LEU A 317 13.02 0.44 16.47
C LEU A 317 12.74 -0.99 16.93
N VAL A 318 13.45 -1.99 16.40
CA VAL A 318 13.29 -3.40 16.80
C VAL A 318 13.60 -3.57 18.29
N ASP A 319 14.70 -2.99 18.77
CA ASP A 319 15.06 -3.03 20.20
C ASP A 319 13.99 -2.35 21.06
N ALA A 320 13.45 -1.20 20.64
CA ALA A 320 12.38 -0.50 21.34
C ALA A 320 11.06 -1.30 21.39
N LEU A 321 10.74 -2.06 20.33
CA LEU A 321 9.54 -2.91 20.28
C LEU A 321 9.63 -4.14 21.17
N LEU A 322 10.83 -4.66 21.38
CA LEU A 322 11.11 -5.84 22.20
C LEU A 322 11.44 -5.48 23.65
N SER A 323 11.46 -4.19 24.00
CA SER A 323 11.71 -3.73 25.36
C SER A 323 10.49 -3.95 26.26
N ASP A 324 10.71 -4.41 27.49
CA ASP A 324 9.67 -4.75 28.49
C ASP A 324 8.74 -3.58 28.90
N GLY A 325 9.06 -2.35 28.47
CA GLY A 325 8.30 -1.14 28.82
C GLY A 325 7.07 -0.88 27.95
N MET A 326 6.74 -1.75 26.98
CA MET A 326 5.63 -1.50 26.05
C MET A 326 4.32 -2.11 26.59
N GLN A 327 3.62 -1.36 27.43
CA GLN A 327 2.28 -1.72 27.92
C GLN A 327 1.20 -0.96 27.13
N ILE A 328 0.06 -1.62 26.88
CA ILE A 328 -1.11 -1.02 26.24
C ILE A 328 -2.36 -1.32 27.06
N SER A 329 -3.15 -0.27 27.23
CA SER A 329 -4.47 -0.33 27.83
C SER A 329 -5.50 -0.67 26.76
N LEU A 330 -6.08 -1.87 26.85
CA LEU A 330 -7.17 -2.28 25.96
C LEU A 330 -8.51 -2.14 26.68
N LYS A 331 -9.46 -1.43 26.04
CA LYS A 331 -10.86 -1.46 26.45
C LYS A 331 -11.49 -2.76 25.96
N ARG A 332 -12.06 -3.53 26.88
CA ARG A 332 -12.93 -4.66 26.50
C ARG A 332 -14.32 -4.11 26.22
N ASP A 333 -14.99 -4.65 25.20
CA ASP A 333 -16.30 -4.18 24.76
C ASP A 333 -17.38 -4.29 25.85
N ASP A 334 -17.15 -5.10 26.90
CA ASP A 334 -18.11 -5.41 27.97
C ASP A 334 -17.68 -5.02 29.40
N GLU A 335 -16.47 -4.49 29.62
CA GLU A 335 -15.96 -4.19 30.97
C GLU A 335 -15.59 -2.70 31.14
N SER A 336 -15.99 -2.10 32.27
CA SER A 336 -15.70 -0.70 32.61
C SER A 336 -14.24 -0.44 33.00
N GLU A 337 -13.44 -1.52 33.14
CA GLU A 337 -12.04 -1.45 33.52
C GLU A 337 -11.14 -1.74 32.33
N ASN A 338 -10.11 -0.90 32.20
CA ASN A 338 -9.06 -1.04 31.22
C ASN A 338 -8.11 -2.17 31.65
N GLU A 339 -7.96 -3.21 30.85
CA GLU A 339 -6.96 -4.24 31.09
C GLU A 339 -5.62 -3.78 30.50
N GLU A 340 -4.61 -3.59 31.35
CA GLU A 340 -3.24 -3.35 30.90
C GLU A 340 -2.61 -4.68 30.48
N LYS A 341 -2.32 -4.81 29.19
CA LYS A 341 -1.61 -5.98 28.64
C LYS A 341 -0.28 -5.56 28.06
N HIS A 342 0.68 -6.47 28.17
CA HIS A 342 1.94 -6.33 27.46
C HIS A 342 1.69 -6.43 25.95
N VAL A 343 2.33 -5.55 25.16
CA VAL A 343 2.12 -5.49 23.71
C VAL A 343 2.44 -6.81 23.03
N LEU A 344 3.49 -7.49 23.47
CA LEU A 344 3.87 -8.78 22.89
C LEU A 344 2.81 -9.86 23.08
N ASP A 345 2.04 -9.84 24.17
CA ASP A 345 0.97 -10.83 24.39
C ASP A 345 -0.22 -10.57 23.47
N ILE A 346 -0.58 -9.29 23.29
CA ILE A 346 -1.61 -8.88 22.32
C ILE A 346 -1.17 -9.31 20.91
N ILE A 347 0.07 -8.99 20.53
CA ILE A 347 0.65 -9.35 19.22
C ILE A 347 0.62 -10.87 19.02
N ARG A 348 1.07 -11.64 20.01
CA ARG A 348 1.09 -13.10 19.95
C ARG A 348 -0.31 -13.68 19.72
N SER A 349 -1.32 -13.14 20.40
CA SER A 349 -2.69 -13.62 20.25
C SER A 349 -3.31 -13.32 18.89
N MET A 350 -2.89 -12.23 18.22
CA MET A 350 -3.39 -11.87 16.88
C MET A 350 -2.65 -12.58 15.74
N ASN A 351 -1.48 -13.18 16.02
CA ASN A 351 -0.61 -13.75 15.00
C ASN A 351 -1.29 -14.77 14.07
N PRO A 352 -2.04 -15.78 14.58
CA PRO A 352 -2.70 -16.74 13.70
C PRO A 352 -3.69 -16.10 12.73
N TRP A 353 -4.42 -15.08 13.20
CA TRP A 353 -5.40 -14.36 12.37
C TRP A 353 -4.72 -13.57 11.25
N PHE A 354 -3.61 -12.89 11.54
CA PHE A 354 -2.86 -12.14 10.52
C PHE A 354 -2.19 -13.05 9.49
N THR A 355 -1.63 -14.18 9.94
CA THR A 355 -1.08 -15.18 9.03
C THR A 355 -2.15 -15.66 8.06
N GLN A 356 -3.36 -15.98 8.55
CA GLN A 356 -4.46 -16.40 7.70
C GLN A 356 -4.92 -15.27 6.75
N LEU A 357 -5.06 -14.04 7.25
CA LEU A 357 -5.44 -12.88 6.44
C LEU A 357 -4.47 -12.66 5.27
N GLN A 358 -3.17 -12.73 5.53
CA GLN A 358 -2.14 -12.57 4.49
C GLN A 358 -2.24 -13.70 3.45
N VAL A 359 -2.41 -14.95 3.89
CA VAL A 359 -2.57 -16.12 3.01
C VAL A 359 -3.80 -15.96 2.11
N ASP A 360 -4.95 -15.61 2.69
CA ASP A 360 -6.20 -15.42 1.95
C ASP A 360 -6.06 -14.28 0.92
N TYR A 361 -5.45 -13.17 1.33
CA TYR A 361 -5.18 -12.02 0.47
C TYR A 361 -4.27 -12.41 -0.73
N ASP A 362 -3.16 -13.10 -0.48
CA ASP A 362 -2.23 -13.52 -1.54
C ASP A 362 -2.82 -14.62 -2.45
N SER A 363 -3.67 -15.50 -1.92
CA SER A 363 -4.30 -16.58 -2.68
C SER A 363 -5.26 -16.06 -3.76
N GLU A 364 -6.00 -15.00 -3.46
CA GLU A 364 -6.88 -14.34 -4.43
C GLU A 364 -6.09 -13.70 -5.58
N HIS A 365 -4.81 -13.34 -5.37
CA HIS A 365 -3.93 -12.83 -6.40
C HIS A 365 -3.31 -13.93 -7.27
N SER A 366 -2.84 -15.03 -6.66
CA SER A 366 -2.22 -16.15 -7.39
C SER A 366 -3.19 -16.84 -8.37
N THR A 367 -4.48 -16.83 -8.05
CA THR A 367 -5.52 -17.42 -8.91
C THR A 367 -5.71 -16.61 -10.20
N LEU A 368 -5.52 -15.29 -10.16
CA LEU A 368 -5.66 -14.40 -11.33
C LEU A 368 -4.43 -14.43 -12.25
N SER A 369 -3.21 -14.48 -11.71
CA SER A 369 -2.00 -14.59 -12.54
C SER A 369 -1.95 -15.91 -13.32
N LYS A 370 -2.41 -17.01 -12.70
CA LYS A 370 -2.56 -18.31 -13.36
C LYS A 370 -3.68 -18.34 -14.41
N LEU A 371 -4.80 -17.67 -14.18
CA LEU A 371 -5.93 -17.60 -15.13
C LEU A 371 -5.64 -16.72 -16.35
N LEU A 372 -4.80 -15.70 -16.21
CA LEU A 372 -4.44 -14.78 -17.29
C LEU A 372 -3.24 -15.28 -18.12
N GLY A 373 -2.69 -16.46 -17.83
CA GLY A 373 -1.59 -17.04 -18.61
C GLY A 373 -0.32 -16.19 -18.61
N ILE A 374 -0.10 -15.37 -17.59
CA ILE A 374 1.15 -14.62 -17.41
C ILE A 374 2.09 -15.52 -16.60
N PHE A 375 2.61 -16.56 -17.25
CA PHE A 375 3.78 -17.34 -16.82
C PHE A 375 4.51 -17.88 -18.05
#